data_AF-A0A7S2UCH8-F1
#
_entry.id   AF-A0A7S2UCH8-F1
#
_cell.length_a   1.000
_cell.length_b   1.000
_cell.length_c   1.000
_cell.angle_alpha   90.00
_cell.angle_beta   90.00
_cell.angle_gamma   90.00
#
_symmetry.space_group_name_H-M   'P 1'
#
loop_
_entity.id
_entity.type
_entity.pdbx_description
1 polymer ?
#
loop_
_entity_poly.entity_id
_entity_poly.type
_entity_poly.pdbx_seq_one_letter_code
_entity_poly.pdbx_strand_id
1 'polypeptide(L)'
;QTLSTWDTSSVTDMRAMFQNAESFNQTLSTWDTSSVTDMRAMFQNAELFNQTLSTWDTSSVKNMNHMFCKANSFHQDISSWDTSSVKDMSYMFYKAKSFDQDISSWDMANVTNMEMMFHECKSCNEDTSDLDTSNSKQVFKKRKL
;
A
#
# COMPACT_ATOMS: atom_id res chain seq x y z
N GLN A 1 22.17 -6.41 7.64
CA GLN A 1 21.70 -7.80 7.74
C GLN A 1 20.83 -8.07 6.53
N THR A 2 21.07 -9.17 5.81
CA THR A 2 20.23 -9.58 4.67
C THR A 2 18.93 -10.21 5.18
N LEU A 3 17.78 -9.72 4.70
CA LEU A 3 16.46 -10.22 5.08
C LEU A 3 15.95 -11.36 4.18
N SER A 4 16.69 -11.69 3.12
CA SER A 4 16.29 -12.69 2.12
C SER A 4 16.31 -14.15 2.61
N THR A 5 16.84 -14.40 3.81
CA THR A 5 16.92 -15.74 4.40
C THR A 5 15.85 -15.98 5.47
N TRP A 6 14.96 -15.01 5.69
CA TRP A 6 13.89 -15.15 6.68
C TRP A 6 12.78 -16.02 6.11
N ASP A 7 12.33 -17.00 6.88
CA ASP A 7 11.11 -17.74 6.58
C ASP A 7 9.92 -16.96 7.17
N THR A 8 9.09 -16.39 6.29
CA THR A 8 7.90 -15.62 6.65
C THR A 8 6.59 -16.37 6.39
N SER A 9 6.65 -17.63 5.95
CA SER A 9 5.47 -18.41 5.50
C SER A 9 4.38 -18.56 6.56
N SER A 10 4.75 -18.54 7.84
CA SER A 10 3.83 -18.64 8.98
C SER A 10 3.46 -17.30 9.62
N VAL A 11 3.97 -16.18 9.09
CA VAL A 11 3.69 -14.85 9.64
C VAL A 11 2.29 -14.42 9.24
N THR A 12 1.44 -14.15 10.22
CA THR A 12 0.06 -13.68 9.98
C THR A 12 -0.12 -12.18 10.18
N ASP A 13 0.87 -11.52 10.77
CA ASP A 13 0.83 -10.13 11.23
C ASP A 13 2.18 -9.46 10.98
N MET A 14 2.18 -8.50 10.05
CA MET A 14 3.35 -7.70 9.68
C MET A 14 3.16 -6.22 10.06
N ARG A 15 2.28 -5.93 11.04
CA ARG A 15 1.97 -4.56 11.42
C ARG A 15 3.23 -3.80 11.84
N ALA A 16 3.36 -2.57 11.34
CA ALA A 16 4.40 -1.60 11.69
C ALA A 16 5.85 -2.12 11.61
N MET A 17 6.12 -3.21 10.88
CA MET A 17 7.41 -3.90 10.90
C MET A 17 8.59 -3.00 10.50
N PHE A 18 8.37 -2.08 9.56
CA PHE A 18 9.34 -1.08 9.10
C PHE A 18 8.85 0.35 9.32
N GLN A 19 7.94 0.55 10.28
CA GLN A 19 7.45 1.88 10.62
C GLN A 19 8.59 2.78 11.10
N ASN A 20 8.67 4.01 10.58
CA ASN A 20 9.72 5.00 10.85
C ASN A 20 11.14 4.55 10.47
N ALA A 21 11.28 3.47 9.70
CA ALA A 21 12.56 3.06 9.15
C ALA A 21 12.86 3.93 7.91
N GLU A 22 13.08 5.22 8.10
CA GLU A 22 13.16 6.23 7.03
C GLU A 22 14.17 5.86 5.93
N SER A 23 15.29 5.24 6.32
CA SER A 23 16.36 4.79 5.41
C SER A 23 16.18 3.35 4.89
N PHE A 24 15.11 2.65 5.24
CA PHE A 24 14.90 1.27 4.83
C PHE A 24 14.57 1.18 3.34
N ASN A 25 15.36 0.40 2.60
CA ASN A 25 15.14 0.15 1.17
C ASN A 25 15.70 -1.22 0.74
N GLN A 26 15.61 -2.22 1.62
CA GLN A 26 16.10 -3.57 1.34
C GLN A 26 15.05 -4.41 0.63
N THR A 27 15.47 -5.26 -0.31
CA THR A 27 14.57 -6.13 -1.08
C THR A 27 13.87 -7.16 -0.20
N LEU A 28 12.56 -7.34 -0.45
CA LEU A 28 11.67 -8.26 0.28
C LEU A 28 10.98 -9.28 -0.66
N SER A 29 11.46 -9.45 -1.89
CA SER A 29 10.83 -10.29 -2.92
C SER A 29 10.78 -11.79 -2.59
N THR A 30 11.57 -12.23 -1.61
CA THR A 30 11.67 -13.62 -1.13
C THR A 30 10.68 -13.94 -0.01
N TRP A 31 10.00 -12.94 0.53
CA TRP A 31 9.05 -13.15 1.61
C TRP A 31 7.77 -13.79 1.08
N ASP A 32 7.34 -14.84 1.76
CA ASP A 32 6.02 -15.42 1.60
C ASP A 32 5.04 -14.63 2.49
N THR A 33 4.03 -14.02 1.86
CA THR A 33 2.99 -13.24 2.54
C THR A 33 1.60 -13.91 2.49
N SER A 34 1.49 -15.14 1.98
CA SER A 34 0.21 -15.83 1.75
C SER A 34 -0.62 -16.03 3.03
N SER A 35 0.05 -16.16 4.19
CA SER A 35 -0.57 -16.28 5.50
C SER A 35 -0.88 -14.94 6.17
N VAL A 36 -0.40 -13.81 5.63
CA VAL A 36 -0.50 -12.50 6.26
C VAL A 36 -1.92 -11.97 6.17
N THR A 37 -2.46 -11.56 7.31
CA THR A 37 -3.81 -10.98 7.39
C THR A 37 -3.80 -9.50 7.75
N ASP A 38 -2.68 -8.99 8.25
CA ASP A 38 -2.53 -7.63 8.78
C ASP A 38 -1.20 -7.00 8.33
N MET A 39 -1.27 -5.96 7.50
CA MET A 39 -0.11 -5.21 6.99
C MET A 39 -0.15 -3.73 7.41
N ARG A 40 -0.88 -3.43 8.49
CA ARG A 40 -1.08 -2.05 8.95
C ARG A 40 0.22 -1.32 9.20
N ALA A 41 0.35 -0.11 8.66
CA ALA A 41 1.49 0.79 8.85
C ALA A 41 2.87 0.16 8.57
N MET A 42 2.94 -0.94 7.82
CA MET A 42 4.17 -1.72 7.66
C MET A 42 5.36 -0.88 7.17
N PHE A 43 5.12 0.05 6.23
CA PHE A 43 6.12 0.97 5.69
C PHE A 43 5.79 2.45 5.98
N GLN A 44 5.00 2.71 7.03
CA GLN A 44 4.66 4.09 7.37
C GLN A 44 5.95 4.87 7.74
N ASN A 45 6.14 6.05 7.13
CA ASN A 45 7.36 6.86 7.24
C ASN A 45 8.66 6.13 6.80
N ALA A 46 8.59 5.04 6.03
CA ALA A 46 9.77 4.46 5.39
C ALA A 46 10.11 5.27 4.12
N GLU A 47 10.62 6.48 4.31
CA GLU A 47 10.68 7.51 3.26
C GLU A 47 11.42 7.07 1.99
N LEU A 48 12.50 6.29 2.13
CA LEU A 48 13.33 5.81 1.01
C LEU A 48 12.89 4.45 0.44
N PHE A 49 11.85 3.82 0.98
CA PHE A 49 11.45 2.48 0.55
C PHE A 49 10.85 2.53 -0.86
N ASN A 50 11.45 1.80 -1.80
CA ASN A 50 11.00 1.72 -3.19
C ASN A 50 11.36 0.37 -3.83
N GLN A 51 11.21 -0.73 -3.09
CA GLN A 51 11.49 -2.08 -3.57
C GLN A 51 10.23 -2.75 -4.11
N THR A 52 10.36 -3.54 -5.17
CA THR A 52 9.26 -4.25 -5.81
C THR A 52 8.58 -5.23 -4.85
N LEU A 53 7.25 -5.22 -4.84
CA LEU A 53 6.39 -6.08 -4.01
C LEU A 53 5.39 -6.90 -4.82
N SER A 54 5.59 -7.01 -6.14
CA SER A 54 4.66 -7.70 -7.05
C SER A 54 4.54 -9.20 -6.80
N THR A 55 5.51 -9.80 -6.09
CA THR A 55 5.50 -11.23 -5.72
C THR A 55 4.70 -11.54 -4.47
N TRP A 56 4.23 -10.52 -3.73
CA TRP A 56 3.48 -10.73 -2.50
C TRP A 56 2.08 -11.23 -2.81
N ASP A 57 1.68 -12.31 -2.12
CA ASP A 57 0.30 -12.75 -2.05
C ASP A 57 -0.43 -11.94 -0.98
N THR A 58 -1.41 -11.15 -1.41
CA THR A 58 -2.23 -10.31 -0.53
C THR A 58 -3.67 -10.83 -0.36
N SER A 59 -4.00 -12.00 -0.93
CA SER A 59 -5.37 -12.54 -0.96
C SER A 59 -5.99 -12.76 0.43
N SER A 60 -5.16 -13.01 1.44
CA SER A 60 -5.55 -13.18 2.84
C SER A 60 -5.60 -11.87 3.65
N VAL A 61 -5.09 -10.77 3.11
CA VAL A 61 -4.90 -9.51 3.84
C VAL A 61 -6.24 -8.83 4.05
N LYS A 62 -6.52 -8.46 5.31
CA LYS A 62 -7.76 -7.80 5.72
C LYS A 62 -7.57 -6.32 6.04
N ASN A 63 -6.35 -5.92 6.39
CA ASN A 63 -6.07 -4.54 6.80
C ASN A 63 -4.74 -4.04 6.21
N MET A 64 -4.83 -2.93 5.47
CA MET A 64 -3.71 -2.22 4.85
C MET A 64 -3.67 -0.73 5.28
N ASN A 65 -4.33 -0.39 6.39
CA ASN A 65 -4.38 1.00 6.83
C ASN A 65 -2.96 1.56 7.05
N HIS A 66 -2.73 2.80 6.63
CA HIS A 66 -1.43 3.49 6.72
C HIS A 66 -0.23 2.76 6.08
N MET A 67 -0.39 1.66 5.31
CA MET A 67 0.71 0.78 4.92
C MET A 67 1.89 1.53 4.25
N PHE A 68 1.61 2.52 3.40
CA PHE A 68 2.60 3.37 2.72
C PHE A 68 2.43 4.85 3.09
N CYS A 69 1.81 5.15 4.22
CA CYS A 69 1.62 6.53 4.69
C CYS A 69 2.99 7.21 4.82
N LYS A 70 3.21 8.33 4.09
CA LYS A 70 4.48 9.07 4.01
C LYS A 70 5.68 8.25 3.51
N ALA A 71 5.48 7.13 2.81
CA ALA A 71 6.53 6.43 2.08
C ALA A 71 6.86 7.21 0.80
N ASN A 72 7.56 8.34 0.95
CA ASN A 72 7.69 9.36 -0.09
C ASN A 72 8.22 8.83 -1.43
N SER A 73 9.16 7.89 -1.42
CA SER A 73 9.79 7.34 -2.62
C SER A 73 9.08 6.13 -3.24
N PHE A 74 8.03 5.58 -2.61
CA PHE A 74 7.39 4.36 -3.09
C PHE A 74 6.60 4.62 -4.39
N HIS A 75 6.97 3.91 -5.45
CA HIS A 75 6.40 4.03 -6.80
C HIS A 75 6.33 2.66 -7.51
N GLN A 76 6.35 1.56 -6.77
CA GLN A 76 6.38 0.23 -7.38
C GLN A 76 4.99 -0.25 -7.77
N ASP A 77 4.92 -0.97 -8.89
CA ASP A 77 3.70 -1.60 -9.37
C ASP A 77 3.17 -2.62 -8.36
N ILE A 78 1.91 -2.43 -7.99
CA ILE A 78 1.10 -3.25 -7.07
C ILE A 78 -0.28 -3.53 -7.67
N SER A 79 -0.45 -3.33 -8.99
CA SER A 79 -1.70 -3.58 -9.72
C SER A 79 -2.14 -5.05 -9.67
N SER A 80 -1.20 -5.96 -9.40
CA SER A 80 -1.42 -7.41 -9.29
C SER A 80 -1.91 -7.88 -7.92
N TRP A 81 -1.95 -7.01 -6.91
CA TRP A 81 -2.40 -7.39 -5.57
C TRP A 81 -3.88 -7.77 -5.56
N ASP A 82 -4.18 -8.89 -4.91
CA ASP A 82 -5.55 -9.26 -4.59
C ASP A 82 -6.02 -8.49 -3.35
N THR A 83 -6.96 -7.58 -3.55
CA THR A 83 -7.56 -6.76 -2.48
C THR A 83 -8.96 -7.21 -2.09
N SER A 84 -9.45 -8.33 -2.62
CA SER A 84 -10.83 -8.79 -2.43
C SER A 84 -11.18 -9.04 -0.96
N SER A 85 -10.20 -9.40 -0.12
CA SER A 85 -10.37 -9.62 1.32
C SER A 85 -10.20 -8.36 2.19
N VAL A 86 -9.71 -7.25 1.61
CA VAL A 86 -9.33 -6.06 2.37
C VAL A 86 -10.57 -5.29 2.83
N LYS A 87 -10.57 -4.89 4.11
CA LYS A 87 -11.67 -4.14 4.73
C LYS A 87 -11.33 -2.68 5.00
N ASP A 88 -10.06 -2.36 5.19
CA ASP A 88 -9.57 -1.04 5.57
C ASP A 88 -8.29 -0.68 4.81
N MET A 89 -8.36 0.41 4.05
CA MET A 89 -7.27 1.06 3.31
C MET A 89 -7.13 2.53 3.69
N SER A 90 -7.68 2.95 4.84
CA SER A 90 -7.59 4.32 5.31
C SER A 90 -6.13 4.77 5.41
N TYR A 91 -5.85 5.98 4.93
CA TYR A 91 -4.53 6.61 4.90
C TYR A 91 -3.41 5.80 4.19
N MET A 92 -3.73 4.75 3.43
CA MET A 92 -2.72 3.83 2.87
C MET A 92 -1.62 4.55 2.08
N PHE A 93 -1.97 5.56 1.27
CA PHE A 93 -1.04 6.38 0.49
C PHE A 93 -1.05 7.86 0.91
N TYR A 94 -1.52 8.16 2.13
CA TYR A 94 -1.52 9.52 2.64
C TYR A 94 -0.10 10.09 2.61
N LYS A 95 0.11 11.21 1.91
CA LYS A 95 1.43 11.83 1.69
C LYS A 95 2.49 10.94 1.00
N ALA A 96 2.12 9.87 0.31
CA ALA A 96 3.05 9.06 -0.49
C ALA A 96 3.37 9.79 -1.82
N LYS A 97 4.30 10.73 -1.79
CA LYS A 97 4.45 11.76 -2.84
C LYS A 97 4.77 11.24 -4.25
N SER A 98 5.42 10.09 -4.38
CA SER A 98 5.81 9.49 -5.66
C SER A 98 4.87 8.41 -6.18
N PHE A 99 3.85 8.00 -5.41
CA PHE A 99 2.97 6.92 -5.82
C PHE A 99 1.96 7.40 -6.87
N ASP A 100 1.92 6.76 -8.04
CA ASP A 100 0.99 7.10 -9.13
C ASP A 100 0.45 5.90 -9.89
N GLN A 101 0.85 4.69 -9.49
CA GLN A 101 0.61 3.44 -10.20
C GLN A 101 -0.89 3.17 -10.42
N ASP A 102 -1.24 2.58 -11.56
CA ASP A 102 -2.62 2.19 -11.81
C ASP A 102 -3.03 1.01 -10.93
N ILE A 103 -4.13 1.19 -10.20
CA ILE A 103 -4.72 0.23 -9.27
C ILE A 103 -6.23 0.13 -9.51
N SER A 104 -6.67 0.45 -10.74
CA SER A 104 -8.06 0.32 -11.19
C SER A 104 -8.58 -1.12 -11.17
N SER A 105 -7.67 -2.11 -11.19
CA SER A 105 -7.90 -3.55 -11.11
C SER A 105 -8.33 -4.04 -9.72
N TRP A 106 -8.05 -3.28 -8.66
CA TRP A 106 -8.30 -3.71 -7.28
C TRP A 106 -9.79 -3.93 -7.01
N ASP A 107 -10.12 -5.05 -6.36
CA ASP A 107 -11.46 -5.33 -5.86
C ASP A 107 -11.69 -4.58 -4.54
N MET A 108 -12.72 -3.74 -4.53
CA MET A 108 -13.07 -2.88 -3.39
C MET A 108 -14.45 -3.22 -2.81
N ALA A 109 -15.07 -4.32 -3.23
CA ALA A 109 -16.42 -4.68 -2.81
C ALA A 109 -16.52 -4.81 -1.27
N ASN A 110 -15.45 -5.30 -0.63
CA ASN A 110 -15.39 -5.52 0.81
C ASN A 110 -14.75 -4.37 1.60
N VAL A 111 -14.22 -3.34 0.92
CA VAL A 111 -13.55 -2.23 1.60
C VAL A 111 -14.59 -1.29 2.21
N THR A 112 -14.54 -1.19 3.54
CA THR A 112 -15.47 -0.39 4.35
C THR A 112 -14.90 0.97 4.73
N ASN A 113 -13.58 1.11 4.78
CA ASN A 113 -12.90 2.36 5.10
C ASN A 113 -11.77 2.66 4.10
N MET A 114 -11.80 3.88 3.54
CA MET A 114 -10.76 4.43 2.66
C MET A 114 -10.50 5.90 2.98
N GLU A 115 -10.81 6.34 4.20
CA GLU A 115 -10.61 7.72 4.64
C GLU A 115 -9.18 8.19 4.31
N MET A 116 -9.07 9.35 3.65
CA MET A 116 -7.79 10.04 3.39
C MET A 116 -6.73 9.20 2.65
N MET A 117 -7.13 8.11 1.98
CA MET A 117 -6.21 7.16 1.34
C MET A 117 -5.19 7.83 0.41
N PHE A 118 -5.59 8.85 -0.34
CA PHE A 118 -4.72 9.60 -1.27
C PHE A 118 -4.53 11.07 -0.90
N HIS A 119 -4.96 11.49 0.28
CA HIS A 119 -4.85 12.89 0.66
C HIS A 119 -3.38 13.32 0.76
N GLU A 120 -3.05 14.46 0.15
CA GLU A 120 -1.68 14.96 -0.03
C GLU A 120 -0.71 13.96 -0.73
N CYS A 121 -1.22 12.92 -1.40
CA CYS A 121 -0.43 12.19 -2.40
C CYS A 121 -0.30 13.07 -3.65
N LYS A 122 0.87 13.68 -3.84
CA LYS A 122 1.07 14.68 -4.89
C LYS A 122 0.77 14.10 -6.28
N SER A 123 1.46 13.03 -6.64
CA SER A 123 1.32 12.39 -7.95
C SER A 123 -0.03 11.71 -8.16
N CYS A 124 -0.69 11.22 -7.10
CA CYS A 124 -2.06 10.69 -7.21
C CYS A 124 -3.10 11.75 -7.60
N ASN A 125 -2.83 13.02 -7.33
CA ASN A 125 -3.78 14.13 -7.46
C ASN A 125 -3.47 15.08 -8.64
N GLU A 126 -2.38 14.84 -9.39
CA GLU A 126 -2.00 15.68 -10.54
C GLU A 126 -3.01 15.59 -11.72
N ASP A 127 -3.83 14.52 -11.78
CA ASP A 127 -4.90 14.32 -12.76
C ASP A 127 -6.31 14.81 -12.33
N THR A 128 -6.41 15.49 -11.18
CA THR A 128 -7.70 15.78 -10.52
C THR A 128 -7.92 17.26 -10.20
N SER A 129 -7.49 18.19 -11.06
CA SER A 129 -7.62 19.65 -10.83
C SER A 129 -9.03 20.15 -10.46
N ASP A 130 -10.07 19.33 -10.64
CA ASP A 130 -11.47 19.67 -10.39
C ASP A 130 -12.18 18.82 -9.30
N LEU A 131 -11.46 18.00 -8.51
CA LEU A 131 -12.10 17.11 -7.51
C LEU A 131 -11.64 17.37 -6.08
N ASP A 132 -12.59 17.25 -5.15
CA ASP A 132 -12.30 17.09 -3.73
C ASP A 132 -11.63 15.73 -3.50
N THR A 133 -10.30 15.75 -3.42
CA THR A 133 -9.42 14.59 -3.23
C THR A 133 -9.49 14.02 -1.81
N SER A 134 -10.31 14.59 -0.92
CA SER A 134 -10.59 13.99 0.41
C SER A 134 -11.37 12.67 0.31
N ASN A 135 -12.06 12.42 -0.81
CA ASN A 135 -12.84 11.21 -1.04
C ASN A 135 -12.14 10.24 -2.02
N SER A 136 -11.50 9.23 -1.46
CA SER A 136 -10.83 8.14 -2.17
C SER A 136 -11.70 7.42 -3.21
N LYS A 137 -13.02 7.28 -2.98
CA LYS A 137 -13.92 6.63 -3.95
C LYS A 137 -14.09 7.42 -5.26
N GLN A 138 -13.88 8.74 -5.24
CA GLN A 138 -13.95 9.59 -6.45
C GLN A 138 -12.69 9.42 -7.31
N VAL A 139 -11.52 9.33 -6.68
CA VAL A 139 -10.22 9.12 -7.35
C VAL A 139 -10.24 7.81 -8.16
N PHE A 140 -10.79 6.74 -7.58
CA PHE A 140 -10.88 5.44 -8.26
C PHE A 140 -11.86 5.38 -9.43
N LYS A 141 -13.00 6.08 -9.36
CA LYS A 141 -14.02 6.02 -10.42
C LYS A 141 -13.55 6.61 -11.75
N LYS A 142 -12.66 7.60 -11.74
CA LYS A 142 -12.12 8.21 -12.96
C LYS A 142 -11.02 7.36 -13.61
N ARG A 143 -10.23 6.59 -12.84
CA ARG A 143 -9.23 5.65 -13.38
C ARG A 143 -9.84 4.44 -14.12
N LYS A 144 -11.17 4.26 -14.09
CA LYS A 144 -11.89 3.23 -14.85
C LYS A 144 -12.41 3.71 -16.22
N LEU A 145 -12.23 5.00 -16.56
CA LEU A 145 -12.65 5.61 -17.82
C LEU A 145 -11.43 6.06 -18.62
#